data_AF-A0A3M1EDN0-F1
#
_entry.id   AF-A0A3M1EDN0-F1
#
_cell.length_a   1.000
_cell.length_b   1.000
_cell.length_c   1.000
_cell.angle_alpha   90.00
_cell.angle_beta   90.00
_cell.angle_gamma   90.00
#
_symmetry.space_group_name_H-M   'P 1'
#
loop_
_entity.id
_entity.type
_entity.pdbx_description
1 polymer ?
#
loop_
_entity_poly.entity_id
_entity_poly.type
_entity_poly.pdbx_seq_one_letter_code
_entity_poly.pdbx_strand_id
1 'polypeptide(L)'
;MDVRLPPTVSIDGRVIRQIREQKKLTQLYVAKVVGVTTDTISRWENNRYPSIKRDNALLLAEALEVPVERLLRREEAEPAEGDSPAPVQNARRWWLALSVLALCALATGLWFVRHHGVSAVRVMARRLLPVHAAPGSVLPVRVRLDAQLRERGFILREHFPPGWKLIEANPPASSLDNINGTARWIVKPGEDRKRIVYLVRVADDAVLDTSVKFSGEVVLKGEDTDGEARVGGADVVTVRPVLWADSDGNAVVDDAEILAASDVYDEMKGVHLNWDLLEKVWDAGGYRWQAKKRQFVPVK
;
A
#
# COMPACT_ATOMS: atom_id res chain seq x y z
N MET A 1 -6.03 29.20 -50.65
CA MET A 1 -7.07 30.21 -50.38
C MET A 1 -6.84 30.70 -48.96
N ASP A 2 -6.41 31.95 -48.79
CA ASP A 2 -6.08 32.47 -47.46
C ASP A 2 -7.36 32.74 -46.65
N VAL A 3 -7.62 31.87 -45.68
CA VAL A 3 -8.71 32.06 -44.73
C VAL A 3 -8.33 33.20 -43.78
N ARG A 4 -8.93 34.38 -43.98
CA ARG A 4 -8.76 35.52 -43.07
C ARG A 4 -9.52 35.26 -41.77
N LEU A 5 -8.82 34.69 -40.79
CA LEU A 5 -9.36 34.51 -39.44
C LEU A 5 -9.35 35.83 -38.64
N PRO A 6 -10.38 36.07 -37.80
CA PRO A 6 -10.40 37.19 -36.85
C PRO A 6 -9.26 37.09 -35.82
N PRO A 7 -8.89 38.18 -35.12
CA PRO A 7 -7.75 38.21 -34.19
C PRO A 7 -7.89 37.24 -33.01
N THR A 8 -9.13 36.88 -32.65
CA THR A 8 -9.45 35.85 -31.65
C THR A 8 -10.46 34.90 -32.26
N VAL A 9 -10.28 33.61 -32.05
CA VAL A 9 -11.12 32.54 -32.61
C VAL A 9 -11.58 31.59 -31.49
N SER A 10 -12.75 30.99 -31.69
CA SER A 10 -13.30 29.99 -30.78
C SER A 10 -12.94 28.59 -31.27
N ILE A 11 -12.26 27.80 -30.45
CA ILE A 11 -11.84 26.43 -30.74
C ILE A 11 -12.77 25.39 -30.11
N ASP A 12 -12.82 24.20 -30.70
CA ASP A 12 -13.41 23.02 -30.07
C ASP A 12 -12.32 22.15 -29.44
N GLY A 13 -12.18 22.27 -28.12
CA GLY A 13 -11.25 21.51 -27.30
C GLY A 13 -11.39 19.99 -27.43
N ARG A 14 -12.61 19.49 -27.68
CA ARG A 14 -12.85 18.05 -27.81
C ARG A 14 -12.24 17.50 -29.09
N VAL A 15 -12.37 18.24 -30.19
CA VAL A 15 -11.77 17.89 -31.48
C VAL A 15 -10.24 17.93 -31.39
N ILE A 16 -9.68 18.95 -30.75
CA ILE A 16 -8.24 19.07 -30.50
C ILE A 16 -7.70 17.85 -29.73
N ARG A 17 -8.36 17.49 -28.63
CA ARG A 17 -7.99 16.33 -27.81
C ARG A 17 -8.04 15.03 -28.60
N GLN A 18 -9.11 14.83 -29.36
CA GLN A 18 -9.31 13.64 -30.17
C GLN A 18 -8.21 13.48 -31.22
N ILE A 19 -7.89 14.55 -31.96
CA ILE A 19 -6.84 14.52 -32.99
C ILE A 19 -5.47 14.25 -32.35
N ARG A 20 -5.18 14.91 -31.22
CA ARG A 20 -3.94 14.69 -30.47
C ARG A 20 -3.78 13.22 -30.05
N GLU A 21 -4.81 12.62 -29.48
CA GLU A 21 -4.79 11.23 -29.01
C GLU A 21 -4.70 10.23 -30.18
N GLN A 22 -5.39 10.50 -31.29
CA GLN A 22 -5.28 9.69 -32.52
C GLN A 22 -3.86 9.70 -33.08
N LYS A 23 -3.18 10.84 -33.03
CA LYS A 23 -1.77 10.98 -33.41
C LYS A 23 -0.78 10.53 -32.32
N LYS A 24 -1.28 10.00 -31.19
CA LYS A 24 -0.49 9.54 -30.03
C LYS A 24 0.47 10.61 -29.48
N LEU A 25 0.11 11.89 -29.62
CA LEU A 25 0.90 13.01 -29.11
C LEU A 25 0.55 13.29 -27.65
N THR A 26 1.56 13.62 -26.84
CA THR A 26 1.35 14.05 -25.45
C THR A 26 0.97 15.53 -25.41
N GLN A 27 0.24 15.95 -24.37
CA GLN A 27 -0.03 17.39 -24.16
C GLN A 27 1.28 18.18 -23.98
N LEU A 28 2.31 17.58 -23.39
CA LEU A 28 3.65 18.15 -23.27
C LEU A 28 4.30 18.43 -24.63
N TYR A 29 4.18 17.49 -25.57
CA TYR A 29 4.70 17.69 -26.92
C TYR A 29 3.99 18.86 -27.62
N VAL A 30 2.65 18.86 -27.64
CA VAL A 30 1.86 19.91 -28.30
C VAL A 30 2.13 21.28 -27.67
N ALA A 31 2.20 21.36 -26.33
CA ALA A 31 2.52 22.60 -25.62
C ALA A 31 3.88 23.18 -26.06
N LYS A 32 4.89 22.31 -26.21
CA LYS A 32 6.25 22.71 -26.61
C LYS A 32 6.31 23.24 -28.04
N VAL A 33 5.57 22.63 -28.97
CA VAL A 33 5.50 23.06 -30.38
C VAL A 33 4.70 24.36 -30.53
N VAL A 34 3.60 24.51 -29.79
CA VAL A 34 2.74 25.71 -29.83
C VAL A 34 3.34 26.88 -29.02
N GLY A 35 4.34 26.63 -28.17
CA GLY A 35 5.00 27.67 -27.38
C GLY A 35 4.19 28.11 -26.15
N VAL A 36 3.38 27.21 -25.58
CA VAL A 36 2.55 27.46 -24.39
C VAL A 36 2.81 26.41 -23.30
N THR A 37 2.20 26.58 -22.12
CA THR A 37 2.31 25.59 -21.04
C THR A 37 1.36 24.40 -21.26
N THR A 38 1.68 23.25 -20.66
CA THR A 38 0.82 22.06 -20.68
C THR A 38 -0.55 22.29 -20.07
N ASP A 39 -0.63 23.10 -19.01
CA ASP A 39 -1.88 23.54 -18.39
C ASP A 39 -2.75 24.37 -19.34
N THR A 40 -2.13 25.19 -20.21
CA THR A 40 -2.84 25.93 -21.25
C THR A 40 -3.49 24.98 -22.27
N ILE A 41 -2.74 23.98 -22.75
CA ILE A 41 -3.28 22.94 -23.65
C ILE A 41 -4.42 22.16 -22.97
N SER A 42 -4.24 21.78 -21.70
CA SER A 42 -5.27 21.08 -20.93
C SER A 42 -6.55 21.91 -20.81
N ARG A 43 -6.46 23.22 -20.56
CA ARG A 43 -7.62 24.11 -20.48
C ARG A 43 -8.34 24.27 -21.82
N TRP A 44 -7.60 24.34 -22.92
CA TRP A 44 -8.16 24.37 -24.26
C TRP A 44 -8.89 23.07 -24.60
N GLU A 45 -8.25 21.91 -24.39
CA GLU A 45 -8.84 20.59 -24.66
C GLU A 45 -10.10 20.31 -23.83
N ASN A 46 -10.17 20.84 -22.61
CA ASN A 46 -11.33 20.72 -21.75
C ASN A 46 -12.38 21.84 -21.98
N ASN A 47 -12.25 22.65 -23.03
CA ASN A 47 -13.15 23.77 -23.36
C ASN A 47 -13.32 24.79 -22.21
N ARG A 48 -12.36 24.89 -21.29
CA ARG A 48 -12.41 25.85 -20.17
C ARG A 48 -12.09 27.27 -20.61
N TYR A 49 -11.25 27.42 -21.64
CA TYR A 49 -10.97 28.68 -22.32
C TYR A 49 -11.00 28.45 -23.85
N PRO A 50 -12.20 28.39 -24.46
CA PRO A 50 -12.33 28.06 -25.88
C PRO A 50 -11.99 29.24 -26.79
N SER A 51 -11.93 30.47 -26.28
CA SER A 51 -11.54 31.66 -27.04
C SER A 51 -10.03 31.88 -26.94
N ILE A 52 -9.31 31.80 -28.07
CA ILE A 52 -7.85 31.91 -28.12
C ILE A 52 -7.40 32.86 -29.24
N LYS A 53 -6.19 33.41 -29.12
CA LYS A 53 -5.59 34.24 -30.17
C LYS A 53 -5.44 33.45 -31.47
N ARG A 54 -5.65 34.11 -32.60
CA ARG A 54 -5.50 33.53 -33.94
C ARG A 54 -4.18 32.79 -34.12
N ASP A 55 -3.07 33.39 -33.72
CA ASP A 55 -1.73 32.81 -33.91
C ASP A 55 -1.59 31.47 -33.17
N ASN A 56 -2.16 31.38 -31.96
CA ASN A 56 -2.17 30.14 -31.20
C ASN A 56 -3.03 29.05 -31.87
N ALA A 57 -4.15 29.43 -32.50
CA ALA A 57 -4.99 28.49 -33.23
C ALA A 57 -4.30 27.95 -34.49
N LEU A 58 -3.53 28.80 -35.18
CA LEU A 58 -2.72 28.39 -36.34
C LEU A 58 -1.57 27.47 -35.93
N LEU A 59 -0.83 27.82 -34.86
CA LEU A 59 0.24 26.97 -34.32
C LEU A 59 -0.30 25.62 -33.83
N LEU A 60 -1.50 25.60 -33.23
CA LEU A 60 -2.15 24.36 -32.81
C LEU A 60 -2.56 23.50 -34.02
N ALA A 61 -3.05 24.11 -35.08
CA ALA A 61 -3.38 23.44 -36.34
C ALA A 61 -2.13 22.85 -37.02
N GLU A 62 -1.03 23.60 -37.02
CA GLU A 62 0.28 23.14 -37.51
C GLU A 62 0.83 21.99 -36.67
N ALA A 63 0.85 22.11 -35.34
CA ALA A 63 1.33 21.08 -34.43
C ALA A 63 0.53 19.77 -34.53
N LEU A 64 -0.75 19.86 -34.89
CA LEU A 64 -1.63 18.71 -35.11
C LEU A 64 -1.72 18.30 -36.58
N GLU A 65 -1.02 18.99 -37.48
CA GLU A 65 -1.01 18.85 -38.94
C GLU A 65 -2.43 18.68 -39.52
N VAL A 66 -3.34 19.59 -39.16
CA VAL A 66 -4.71 19.64 -39.67
C VAL A 66 -5.07 21.07 -40.08
N PRO A 67 -6.02 21.27 -41.00
CA PRO A 67 -6.53 22.60 -41.30
C PRO A 67 -7.14 23.26 -40.06
N VAL A 68 -6.89 24.56 -39.85
CA VAL A 68 -7.34 25.30 -38.67
C VAL A 68 -8.87 25.33 -38.54
N GLU A 69 -9.60 25.29 -39.65
CA GLU A 69 -11.06 25.26 -39.71
C GLU A 69 -11.64 24.02 -39.03
N ARG A 70 -10.88 22.93 -38.99
CA ARG A 70 -11.28 21.70 -38.30
C ARG A 70 -11.25 21.86 -36.79
N LEU A 71 -10.44 22.80 -36.28
CA LEU A 71 -10.31 23.08 -34.85
C LEU A 71 -11.29 24.15 -34.37
N LEU A 72 -11.91 24.91 -35.29
CA LEU A 72 -12.83 25.98 -34.92
C LEU A 72 -14.21 25.44 -34.55
N ARG A 73 -14.81 26.06 -33.53
CA ARG A 73 -16.21 25.85 -33.18
C ARG A 73 -17.09 26.48 -34.26
N ARG A 74 -17.94 25.69 -34.90
CA ARG A 74 -18.97 26.22 -35.81
C ARG A 74 -20.12 26.76 -34.97
N GLU A 75 -20.51 28.00 -35.20
CA GLU A 75 -21.77 28.52 -34.70
C GLU A 75 -22.90 27.83 -35.47
N GLU A 76 -23.71 27.05 -34.77
CA GLU A 76 -25.02 26.66 -35.30
C GLU A 76 -25.84 27.94 -35.42
N ALA A 77 -26.08 28.37 -36.65
CA ALA A 77 -27.07 29.39 -36.94
C ALA A 77 -28.43 28.88 -36.45
N GLU A 78 -29.11 29.67 -35.63
CA GLU A 78 -30.53 29.43 -35.33
C GLU A 78 -31.32 29.34 -36.64
N PRO A 79 -32.17 28.32 -36.84
CA PRO A 79 -33.12 28.34 -37.92
C PRO A 79 -34.19 29.39 -37.64
N ALA A 80 -34.42 30.24 -38.64
CA ALA A 80 -35.50 31.22 -38.69
C ALA A 80 -36.88 30.59 -38.47
N GLU A 81 -37.74 31.36 -37.81
CA GLU A 81 -39.11 31.08 -37.40
C GLU A 81 -40.01 30.44 -38.47
N GLY A 82 -40.89 29.57 -38.00
CA GLY A 82 -42.19 29.33 -38.62
C GLY A 82 -43.08 28.57 -37.64
N ASP A 83 -44.15 29.22 -37.19
CA ASP A 83 -45.25 28.64 -36.39
C ASP A 83 -45.00 28.31 -34.91
N SER A 84 -45.84 28.93 -34.08
CA SER A 84 -46.16 28.48 -32.73
C SER A 84 -46.82 27.10 -32.77
N PRO A 85 -46.58 26.25 -31.76
CA PRO A 85 -47.60 26.16 -30.71
C PRO A 85 -47.07 25.98 -29.27
N ALA A 86 -47.90 26.43 -28.34
CA ALA A 86 -47.80 26.32 -26.89
C ALA A 86 -48.18 24.91 -26.34
N PRO A 87 -48.10 24.65 -25.02
CA PRO A 87 -47.03 24.99 -24.10
C PRO A 87 -46.45 23.78 -23.35
N VAL A 88 -45.27 24.04 -22.81
CA VAL A 88 -44.36 23.19 -22.05
C VAL A 88 -44.85 23.03 -20.60
N GLN A 89 -45.52 21.92 -20.25
CA GLN A 89 -45.76 21.55 -18.85
C GLN A 89 -45.09 20.24 -18.41
N ASN A 90 -44.75 19.33 -19.33
CA ASN A 90 -44.21 18.01 -18.98
C ASN A 90 -42.68 17.93 -18.88
N ALA A 91 -41.94 18.77 -19.63
CA ALA A 91 -40.47 18.73 -19.61
C ALA A 91 -39.88 19.16 -18.26
N ARG A 92 -40.46 20.18 -17.60
CA ARG A 92 -40.00 20.64 -16.28
C ARG A 92 -40.15 19.56 -15.20
N ARG A 93 -41.17 18.70 -15.30
CA ARG A 93 -41.37 17.55 -14.40
C ARG A 93 -40.29 16.48 -14.60
N TRP A 94 -39.83 16.25 -15.82
CA TRP A 94 -38.80 15.25 -16.12
C TRP A 94 -37.41 15.70 -15.73
N TRP A 95 -37.09 16.99 -15.89
CA TRP A 95 -35.85 17.58 -15.37
C TRP A 95 -35.84 17.60 -13.84
N LEU A 96 -36.97 17.93 -13.18
CA LEU A 96 -37.10 17.80 -11.73
C LEU A 96 -36.95 16.34 -11.27
N ALA A 97 -37.55 15.39 -11.98
CA ALA A 97 -37.41 13.96 -11.68
C ALA A 97 -35.95 13.48 -11.84
N LEU A 98 -35.24 13.92 -12.88
CA LEU A 98 -33.81 13.63 -13.08
C LEU A 98 -32.93 14.28 -12.02
N SER A 99 -33.21 15.52 -11.61
CA SER A 99 -32.49 16.18 -10.52
C SER A 99 -32.72 15.48 -9.18
N VAL A 100 -33.95 15.05 -8.90
CA VAL A 100 -34.27 14.26 -7.71
C VAL A 100 -33.58 12.90 -7.78
N LEU A 101 -33.57 12.23 -8.93
CA LEU A 101 -32.89 10.94 -9.10
C LEU A 101 -31.37 11.06 -8.93
N ALA A 102 -30.77 12.13 -9.46
CA ALA A 102 -29.35 12.42 -9.28
C ALA A 102 -29.02 12.77 -7.82
N LEU A 103 -29.89 13.53 -7.14
CA LEU A 103 -29.75 13.85 -5.72
C LEU A 103 -29.90 12.58 -4.86
N CYS A 104 -30.86 11.72 -5.20
CA CYS A 104 -31.03 10.41 -4.59
C CYS A 104 -29.79 9.55 -4.83
N ALA A 105 -29.30 9.41 -6.07
CA ALA A 105 -28.09 8.64 -6.36
C ALA A 105 -26.85 9.19 -5.65
N LEU A 106 -26.73 10.51 -5.52
CA LEU A 106 -25.67 11.15 -4.74
C LEU A 106 -25.84 10.87 -3.24
N ALA A 107 -27.06 10.95 -2.71
CA ALA A 107 -27.37 10.63 -1.32
C ALA A 107 -27.14 9.14 -1.03
N THR A 108 -27.50 8.23 -1.94
CA THR A 108 -27.23 6.79 -1.83
C THR A 108 -25.74 6.51 -1.97
N GLY A 109 -25.02 7.23 -2.84
CA GLY A 109 -23.57 7.13 -2.98
C GLY A 109 -22.82 7.63 -1.74
N LEU A 110 -23.25 8.76 -1.17
CA LEU A 110 -22.74 9.30 0.09
C LEU A 110 -23.10 8.39 1.27
N TRP A 111 -24.32 7.86 1.30
CA TRP A 111 -24.75 6.87 2.28
C TRP A 111 -23.92 5.59 2.15
N PHE A 112 -23.68 5.10 0.93
CA PHE A 112 -22.84 3.95 0.68
C PHE A 112 -21.39 4.20 1.10
N VAL A 113 -20.77 5.34 0.78
CA VAL A 113 -19.41 5.67 1.23
C VAL A 113 -19.32 5.85 2.75
N ARG A 114 -20.36 6.40 3.38
CA ARG A 114 -20.41 6.63 4.83
C ARG A 114 -20.72 5.36 5.61
N HIS A 115 -21.53 4.45 5.06
CA HIS A 115 -21.88 3.17 5.69
C HIS A 115 -20.92 2.03 5.31
N HIS A 116 -20.35 2.06 4.11
CA HIS A 116 -19.24 1.21 3.68
C HIS A 116 -17.93 1.99 3.81
N GLY A 117 -17.72 2.57 5.00
CA GLY A 117 -16.43 3.14 5.34
C GLY A 117 -15.37 2.10 5.01
N VAL A 118 -14.40 2.48 4.18
CA VAL A 118 -13.20 1.68 3.89
C VAL A 118 -12.70 1.21 5.25
N SER A 119 -12.91 -0.06 5.57
CA SER A 119 -12.61 -0.60 6.88
C SER A 119 -11.12 -0.46 7.06
N ALA A 120 -10.70 0.56 7.81
CA ALA A 120 -9.31 0.75 8.13
C ALA A 120 -8.85 -0.55 8.76
N VAL A 121 -7.84 -1.18 8.14
CA VAL A 121 -7.31 -2.48 8.58
C VAL A 121 -6.96 -2.35 10.06
N ARG A 122 -7.76 -3.00 10.92
CA ARG A 122 -7.59 -2.87 12.36
C ARG A 122 -6.34 -3.65 12.75
N VAL A 123 -5.36 -2.98 13.34
CA VAL A 123 -4.17 -3.63 13.90
C VAL A 123 -4.43 -3.87 15.39
N MET A 124 -4.52 -5.13 15.79
CA MET A 124 -4.80 -5.51 17.20
C MET A 124 -3.65 -6.30 17.84
N ALA A 125 -2.59 -6.53 17.08
CA ALA A 125 -1.36 -7.13 17.58
C ALA A 125 -0.18 -6.52 16.82
N ARG A 126 0.97 -6.42 17.48
CA ARG A 126 2.19 -5.88 16.90
C ARG A 126 3.34 -6.86 17.09
N ARG A 127 3.94 -7.25 15.96
CA ARG A 127 5.09 -8.12 15.91
C ARG A 127 6.40 -7.32 15.94
N LEU A 128 7.36 -7.84 16.69
CA LEU A 128 8.75 -7.41 16.72
C LEU A 128 9.62 -8.57 16.22
N LEU A 129 10.44 -8.27 15.21
CA LEU A 129 11.36 -9.21 14.56
C LEU A 129 12.78 -8.66 14.59
N PRO A 130 13.80 -9.51 14.63
CA PRO A 130 15.16 -9.13 14.29
C PRO A 130 15.26 -8.65 12.83
N VAL A 131 16.23 -7.80 12.54
CA VAL A 131 16.48 -7.29 11.18
C VAL A 131 17.11 -8.38 10.30
N HIS A 132 17.95 -9.22 10.92
CA HIS A 132 18.78 -10.20 10.24
C HIS A 132 18.55 -11.63 10.73
N ALA A 133 18.81 -12.58 9.83
CA ALA A 133 18.70 -14.01 10.09
C ALA A 133 19.71 -14.82 9.30
N ALA A 134 20.51 -15.65 9.96
CA ALA A 134 21.43 -16.55 9.27
C ALA A 134 20.78 -17.92 9.02
N PRO A 135 21.11 -18.61 7.92
CA PRO A 135 20.62 -19.95 7.67
C PRO A 135 20.93 -20.91 8.83
N GLY A 136 19.95 -21.66 9.33
CA GLY A 136 20.10 -22.56 10.47
C GLY A 136 20.15 -21.90 11.86
N SER A 137 20.21 -20.56 11.95
CA SER A 137 20.14 -19.85 13.23
C SER A 137 18.73 -19.83 13.81
N VAL A 138 18.62 -19.43 15.08
CA VAL A 138 17.34 -19.27 15.78
C VAL A 138 17.03 -17.79 15.97
N LEU A 139 15.79 -17.41 15.70
CA LEU A 139 15.28 -16.05 15.78
C LEU A 139 14.23 -15.91 16.88
N PRO A 140 14.37 -14.93 17.79
CA PRO A 140 13.31 -14.58 18.73
C PRO A 140 12.24 -13.73 18.04
N VAL A 141 10.98 -14.17 18.12
CA VAL A 141 9.83 -13.41 17.64
C VAL A 141 8.89 -13.10 18.79
N ARG A 142 8.44 -11.84 18.86
CA ARG A 142 7.54 -11.35 19.90
C ARG A 142 6.31 -10.74 19.26
N VAL A 143 5.13 -11.15 19.69
CA VAL A 143 3.84 -10.58 19.28
C VAL A 143 3.17 -9.99 20.50
N ARG A 144 3.11 -8.66 20.58
CA ARG A 144 2.42 -7.92 21.64
C ARG A 144 0.95 -7.79 21.27
N LEU A 145 0.07 -8.10 22.21
CA LEU A 145 -1.38 -8.16 22.01
C LEU A 145 -2.04 -6.89 22.56
N ASP A 146 -2.98 -6.32 21.82
CA ASP A 146 -3.78 -5.20 22.29
C ASP A 146 -4.68 -5.62 23.47
N ALA A 147 -4.92 -4.70 24.40
CA ALA A 147 -5.78 -4.95 25.56
C ALA A 147 -7.21 -5.31 25.16
N GLN A 148 -7.72 -4.78 24.04
CA GLN A 148 -9.07 -5.06 23.53
C GLN A 148 -9.29 -6.54 23.17
N LEU A 149 -8.21 -7.29 22.92
CA LEU A 149 -8.31 -8.72 22.60
C LEU A 149 -8.67 -9.58 23.82
N ARG A 150 -8.39 -9.10 25.03
CA ARG A 150 -8.49 -9.90 26.26
C ARG A 150 -9.93 -10.22 26.65
N GLU A 151 -10.85 -9.29 26.37
CA GLU A 151 -12.25 -9.40 26.78
C GLU A 151 -13.07 -10.34 25.89
N ARG A 152 -12.69 -10.48 24.62
CA ARG A 152 -13.52 -11.13 23.59
C ARG A 152 -13.04 -12.53 23.18
N GLY A 153 -11.81 -12.89 23.54
CA GLY A 153 -11.15 -14.07 22.99
C GLY A 153 -10.85 -13.90 21.49
N PHE A 154 -9.81 -14.59 21.02
CA PHE A 154 -9.33 -14.41 19.65
C PHE A 154 -8.52 -15.63 19.18
N ILE A 155 -8.35 -15.71 17.86
CA ILE A 155 -7.41 -16.62 17.23
C ILE A 155 -6.31 -15.77 16.60
N LEU A 156 -5.07 -15.93 17.05
CA LEU A 156 -3.90 -15.41 16.37
C LEU A 156 -3.39 -16.47 15.39
N ARG A 157 -3.17 -16.09 14.13
CA ARG A 157 -2.44 -16.90 13.16
C ARG A 157 -1.19 -16.13 12.75
N GLU A 158 -0.04 -16.78 12.84
CA GLU A 158 1.23 -16.28 12.30
C GLU A 158 1.66 -17.15 11.14
N HIS A 159 2.22 -16.49 10.12
CA HIS A 159 2.86 -17.11 8.98
C HIS A 159 4.31 -16.65 8.90
N PHE A 160 5.22 -17.60 8.85
CA PHE A 160 6.63 -17.44 8.64
C PHE A 160 7.05 -18.19 7.37
N PRO A 161 8.25 -17.93 6.83
CA PRO A 161 8.64 -18.49 5.53
C PRO A 161 8.56 -20.03 5.51
N PRO A 162 8.11 -20.65 4.41
CA PRO A 162 8.09 -22.10 4.26
C PRO A 162 9.47 -22.71 4.51
N GLY A 163 9.49 -23.89 5.15
CA GLY A 163 10.73 -24.58 5.52
C GLY A 163 11.41 -24.04 6.80
N TRP A 164 11.08 -22.84 7.24
CA TRP A 164 11.47 -22.37 8.58
C TRP A 164 10.61 -23.08 9.61
N LYS A 165 11.13 -23.26 10.83
CA LYS A 165 10.46 -24.08 11.85
C LYS A 165 10.29 -23.31 13.14
N LEU A 166 9.06 -23.18 13.63
CA LEU A 166 8.82 -22.83 15.02
C LEU A 166 9.28 -24.02 15.87
N ILE A 167 10.28 -23.77 16.72
CA ILE A 167 10.88 -24.80 17.59
C ILE A 167 10.38 -24.71 19.03
N GLU A 168 9.97 -23.52 19.46
CA GLU A 168 9.47 -23.29 20.81
C GLU A 168 8.55 -22.07 20.83
N ALA A 169 7.53 -22.08 21.69
CA ALA A 169 6.65 -20.93 21.89
C ALA A 169 6.13 -20.89 23.33
N ASN A 170 5.98 -19.67 23.85
CA ASN A 170 5.27 -19.41 25.08
C ASN A 170 4.19 -18.34 24.85
N PRO A 171 2.91 -18.67 25.03
CA PRO A 171 2.37 -20.02 25.25
C PRO A 171 2.62 -20.98 24.06
N PRO A 172 2.50 -22.30 24.28
CA PRO A 172 2.49 -23.27 23.20
C PRO A 172 1.42 -22.96 22.15
N ALA A 173 1.76 -23.16 20.88
CA ALA A 173 0.81 -23.02 19.79
C ALA A 173 -0.30 -24.08 19.91
N SER A 174 -1.55 -23.68 19.69
CA SER A 174 -2.70 -24.60 19.64
C SER A 174 -2.67 -25.49 18.40
N SER A 175 -2.07 -25.00 17.31
CA SER A 175 -1.82 -25.76 16.08
C SER A 175 -0.54 -25.24 15.42
N LEU A 176 0.25 -26.15 14.85
CA LEU A 176 1.52 -25.83 14.20
C LEU A 176 1.69 -26.65 12.92
N ASP A 177 2.02 -25.95 11.84
CA ASP A 177 2.45 -26.50 10.56
C ASP A 177 3.81 -25.91 10.19
N ASN A 178 4.88 -26.65 10.49
CA ASN A 178 6.25 -26.25 10.15
C ASN A 178 6.62 -26.46 8.68
N ILE A 179 5.78 -27.13 7.88
CA ILE A 179 6.03 -27.32 6.45
C ILE A 179 5.68 -26.03 5.72
N ASN A 180 4.44 -25.54 5.94
CA ASN A 180 3.94 -24.32 5.32
C ASN A 180 4.21 -23.05 6.16
N GLY A 181 4.85 -23.21 7.33
CA GLY A 181 5.26 -22.11 8.19
C GLY A 181 4.10 -21.37 8.85
N THR A 182 3.14 -22.10 9.41
CA THR A 182 1.94 -21.52 10.03
C THR A 182 1.78 -21.97 11.47
N ALA A 183 1.51 -21.04 12.38
CA ALA A 183 1.22 -21.31 13.79
C ALA A 183 -0.06 -20.60 14.23
N ARG A 184 -0.86 -21.25 15.08
CA ARG A 184 -2.14 -20.71 15.57
C ARG A 184 -2.23 -20.79 17.07
N TRP A 185 -2.74 -19.73 17.68
CA TRP A 185 -3.08 -19.68 19.10
C TRP A 185 -4.54 -19.33 19.25
N ILE A 186 -5.27 -20.17 19.97
CA ILE A 186 -6.67 -19.95 20.33
C ILE A 186 -6.71 -19.48 21.78
N VAL A 187 -7.05 -18.21 21.97
CA VAL A 187 -7.08 -17.56 23.28
C VAL A 187 -8.53 -17.35 23.70
N LYS A 188 -8.87 -17.87 24.88
CA LYS A 188 -10.24 -17.79 25.40
C LYS A 188 -10.51 -16.39 25.99
N PRO A 189 -11.77 -15.91 25.99
CA PRO A 189 -12.14 -14.69 26.68
C PRO A 189 -11.74 -14.74 28.16
N GLY A 190 -11.22 -13.63 28.69
CA GLY A 190 -10.80 -13.52 30.09
C GLY A 190 -9.41 -14.10 30.40
N GLU A 191 -8.74 -14.72 29.43
CA GLU A 191 -7.34 -15.13 29.59
C GLU A 191 -6.41 -13.92 29.42
N ASP A 192 -5.73 -13.49 30.49
CA ASP A 192 -4.81 -12.35 30.43
C ASP A 192 -3.53 -12.72 29.67
N ARG A 193 -3.56 -12.55 28.35
CA ARG A 193 -2.39 -12.69 27.49
C ARG A 193 -1.96 -11.32 26.97
N LYS A 194 -0.83 -10.84 27.46
CA LYS A 194 -0.22 -9.57 27.00
C LYS A 194 0.66 -9.75 25.78
N ARG A 195 1.24 -10.95 25.61
CA ARG A 195 2.15 -11.28 24.50
C ARG A 195 2.17 -12.78 24.23
N ILE A 196 2.60 -13.10 23.01
CA ILE A 196 3.01 -14.43 22.58
C ILE A 196 4.45 -14.31 22.09
N VAL A 197 5.31 -15.22 22.51
CA VAL A 197 6.71 -15.26 22.10
C VAL A 197 7.04 -16.62 21.53
N TYR A 198 7.89 -16.67 20.51
CA TYR A 198 8.30 -17.93 19.89
C TYR A 198 9.66 -17.84 19.22
N LEU A 199 10.31 -19.00 19.11
CA LEU A 199 11.60 -19.18 18.45
C LEU A 199 11.39 -19.83 17.10
N VAL A 200 11.93 -19.21 16.05
CA VAL A 200 11.93 -19.75 14.69
C VAL A 200 13.34 -20.13 14.29
N ARG A 201 13.56 -21.39 13.91
CA ARG A 201 14.78 -21.84 13.23
C ARG A 201 14.67 -21.55 11.75
N VAL A 202 15.63 -20.78 11.25
CA VAL A 202 15.80 -20.47 9.83
C VAL A 202 16.15 -21.74 9.07
N ALA A 203 15.59 -21.94 7.88
CA ALA A 203 15.94 -23.09 7.04
C ALA A 203 17.46 -23.10 6.72
N ASP A 204 18.06 -24.30 6.69
CA ASP A 204 19.50 -24.45 6.48
C ASP A 204 19.95 -24.08 5.06
N ASP A 205 19.02 -24.16 4.10
CA ASP A 205 19.15 -23.83 2.68
C ASP A 205 18.61 -22.43 2.35
N ALA A 206 18.27 -21.62 3.35
CA ALA A 206 17.80 -20.25 3.13
C ALA A 206 18.83 -19.44 2.30
N VAL A 207 18.32 -18.80 1.24
CA VAL A 207 19.14 -18.05 0.28
C VAL A 207 19.61 -16.75 0.91
N LEU A 208 20.92 -16.53 0.91
CA LEU A 208 21.55 -15.32 1.44
C LEU A 208 21.14 -14.07 0.63
N ASP A 209 21.17 -12.93 1.30
CA ASP A 209 20.87 -11.59 0.77
C ASP A 209 19.45 -11.48 0.16
N THR A 210 18.53 -12.28 0.69
CA THR A 210 17.10 -12.20 0.34
C THR A 210 16.28 -11.62 1.48
N SER A 211 15.21 -10.90 1.15
CA SER A 211 14.21 -10.44 2.11
C SER A 211 13.06 -11.42 2.16
N VAL A 212 12.77 -11.96 3.33
CA VAL A 212 11.64 -12.87 3.57
C VAL A 212 10.56 -12.19 4.39
N LYS A 213 9.30 -12.58 4.17
CA LYS A 213 8.15 -11.95 4.83
C LYS A 213 7.57 -12.83 5.93
N PHE A 214 7.11 -12.16 6.98
CA PHE A 214 6.23 -12.69 8.01
C PHE A 214 4.87 -12.00 7.87
N SER A 215 3.78 -12.72 8.05
CA SER A 215 2.44 -12.14 8.08
C SER A 215 1.66 -12.73 9.23
N GLY A 216 0.60 -12.04 9.63
CA GLY A 216 -0.21 -12.49 10.75
C GLY A 216 -1.56 -11.83 10.76
N GLU A 217 -2.51 -12.53 11.36
CA GLU A 217 -3.90 -12.17 11.38
C GLU A 217 -4.53 -12.56 12.71
N VAL A 218 -5.45 -11.72 13.18
CA VAL A 218 -6.19 -11.89 14.42
C VAL A 218 -7.67 -11.97 14.08
N VAL A 219 -8.29 -13.09 14.42
CA VAL A 219 -9.72 -13.32 14.23
C VAL A 219 -10.39 -13.19 15.59
N LEU A 220 -11.28 -12.21 15.74
CA LEU A 220 -12.08 -12.03 16.95
C LEU A 220 -13.25 -13.01 16.97
N LYS A 221 -13.59 -13.54 18.14
CA LYS A 221 -14.81 -14.34 18.32
C LYS A 221 -15.94 -13.45 18.85
N GLY A 222 -17.09 -13.36 18.17
CA GLY A 222 -18.25 -12.60 18.65
C GLY A 222 -19.50 -12.71 17.77
N GLU A 223 -20.69 -12.48 18.33
CA GLU A 223 -22.00 -12.79 17.71
C GLU A 223 -22.40 -11.92 16.51
N ASP A 224 -21.88 -10.68 16.38
CA ASP A 224 -22.40 -9.72 15.38
C ASP A 224 -21.34 -9.06 14.48
N THR A 225 -20.07 -9.44 14.59
CA THR A 225 -19.01 -9.00 13.65
C THR A 225 -17.76 -9.84 13.83
N ASP A 226 -17.58 -10.81 12.95
CA ASP A 226 -16.28 -11.44 12.70
C ASP A 226 -15.36 -10.36 12.10
N GLY A 227 -14.64 -9.66 12.97
CA GLY A 227 -13.65 -8.68 12.58
C GLY A 227 -12.31 -9.38 12.36
N GLU A 228 -11.88 -9.52 11.11
CA GLU A 228 -10.49 -9.87 10.80
C GLU A 228 -9.61 -8.63 10.98
N ALA A 229 -8.67 -8.74 11.92
CA ALA A 229 -7.63 -7.76 12.17
C ALA A 229 -6.27 -8.30 11.68
N ARG A 230 -5.33 -7.41 11.37
CA ARG A 230 -3.96 -7.80 11.00
C ARG A 230 -3.00 -7.67 12.17
N VAL A 231 -1.96 -8.49 12.14
CA VAL A 231 -0.78 -8.28 12.97
C VAL A 231 0.12 -7.28 12.25
N GLY A 232 0.34 -6.13 12.87
CA GLY A 232 1.22 -5.07 12.35
C GLY A 232 2.64 -5.19 12.89
N GLY A 233 3.46 -4.16 12.66
CA GLY A 233 4.85 -4.12 13.10
C GLY A 233 5.81 -4.66 12.04
N ALA A 234 6.95 -5.19 12.47
CA ALA A 234 7.96 -5.70 11.54
C ALA A 234 7.45 -6.94 10.81
N ASP A 235 7.63 -6.98 9.49
CA ASP A 235 7.13 -8.04 8.61
C ASP A 235 8.17 -8.55 7.62
N VAL A 236 9.39 -8.00 7.64
CA VAL A 236 10.48 -8.41 6.77
C VAL A 236 11.72 -8.72 7.61
N VAL A 237 12.42 -9.78 7.23
CA VAL A 237 13.74 -10.15 7.74
C VAL A 237 14.67 -10.34 6.56
N THR A 238 15.91 -9.86 6.65
CA THR A 238 16.92 -10.07 5.62
C THR A 238 17.81 -11.24 5.98
N VAL A 239 17.87 -12.26 5.11
CA VAL A 239 18.66 -13.46 5.33
C VAL A 239 20.14 -13.15 5.10
N ARG A 240 20.92 -12.97 6.16
CA ARG A 240 22.35 -12.62 6.13
C ARG A 240 23.09 -13.37 7.24
N PRO A 241 24.41 -13.63 7.10
CA PRO A 241 25.20 -14.31 8.12
C PRO A 241 25.51 -13.38 9.32
N VAL A 242 24.47 -12.77 9.88
CA VAL A 242 24.51 -11.76 10.95
C VAL A 242 23.66 -12.28 12.11
N LEU A 243 24.17 -12.12 13.34
CA LEU A 243 23.50 -12.54 14.56
C LEU A 243 22.27 -11.66 14.80
N TRP A 244 21.18 -12.22 15.32
CA TRP A 244 19.91 -11.49 15.46
C TRP A 244 20.00 -10.23 16.35
N ALA A 245 20.97 -10.20 17.26
CA ALA A 245 21.22 -9.09 18.19
C ALA A 245 22.09 -7.98 17.56
N ASP A 246 22.88 -8.31 16.54
CA ASP A 246 23.67 -7.35 15.77
C ASP A 246 22.75 -6.69 14.74
N SER A 247 22.35 -5.47 15.06
CA SER A 247 21.30 -4.70 14.40
C SER A 247 21.80 -3.94 13.19
N ASP A 248 23.08 -3.55 13.18
CA ASP A 248 23.72 -2.83 12.08
C ASP A 248 24.49 -3.78 11.12
N GLY A 249 24.74 -5.02 11.54
CA GLY A 249 25.39 -6.07 10.78
C GLY A 249 26.90 -5.90 10.64
N ASN A 250 27.55 -5.22 11.59
CA ASN A 250 28.99 -4.95 11.56
C ASN A 250 29.85 -6.12 12.11
N ALA A 251 29.22 -7.24 12.49
CA ALA A 251 29.84 -8.44 13.07
C ALA A 251 30.42 -8.27 14.49
N VAL A 252 29.98 -7.22 15.18
CA VAL A 252 30.19 -6.93 16.59
C VAL A 252 28.82 -6.79 17.24
N VAL A 253 28.69 -7.18 18.50
CA VAL A 253 27.53 -6.83 19.32
C VAL A 253 28.05 -5.82 20.32
N ASP A 254 27.66 -4.56 20.22
CA ASP A 254 28.14 -3.51 21.12
C ASP A 254 27.31 -3.41 22.42
N ASP A 255 27.70 -2.48 23.31
CA ASP A 255 27.03 -2.27 24.60
C ASP A 255 25.55 -1.84 24.47
N ALA A 256 25.19 -1.14 23.38
CA ALA A 256 23.81 -0.74 23.14
C ALA A 256 22.99 -1.93 22.63
N GLU A 257 23.58 -2.76 21.77
CA GLU A 257 22.97 -3.95 21.20
C GLU A 257 22.80 -5.07 22.23
N ILE A 258 23.78 -5.30 23.10
CA ILE A 258 23.66 -6.28 24.19
C ILE A 258 22.55 -5.87 25.18
N LEU A 259 22.42 -4.58 25.46
CA LEU A 259 21.35 -4.06 26.32
C LEU A 259 19.97 -4.27 25.67
N ALA A 260 19.84 -3.94 24.39
CA ALA A 260 18.60 -4.18 23.64
C ALA A 260 18.28 -5.69 23.54
N ALA A 261 19.30 -6.54 23.42
CA ALA A 261 19.16 -7.98 23.42
C ALA A 261 18.76 -8.53 24.79
N SER A 262 19.22 -7.92 25.89
CA SER A 262 18.77 -8.25 27.25
C SER A 262 17.27 -8.00 27.41
N ASP A 263 16.76 -6.88 26.92
CA ASP A 263 15.31 -6.60 26.91
C ASP A 263 14.55 -7.67 26.10
N VAL A 264 15.09 -8.09 24.96
CA VAL A 264 14.51 -9.19 24.18
C VAL A 264 14.48 -10.47 25.02
N TYR A 265 15.59 -10.84 25.63
CA TYR A 265 15.70 -12.04 26.46
C TYR A 265 14.68 -12.04 27.61
N ASP A 266 14.51 -10.90 28.29
CA ASP A 266 13.54 -10.73 29.36
C ASP A 266 12.08 -10.86 28.88
N GLU A 267 11.77 -10.39 27.67
CA GLU A 267 10.46 -10.57 27.07
C GLU A 267 10.18 -12.02 26.65
N MET A 268 11.23 -12.78 26.28
CA MET A 268 11.17 -14.16 25.81
C MET A 268 11.08 -15.19 26.94
N LYS A 269 10.73 -14.78 28.17
CA LYS A 269 10.52 -15.70 29.30
C LYS A 269 9.57 -16.86 28.93
N GLY A 270 10.02 -18.08 29.21
CA GLY A 270 9.33 -19.32 28.89
C GLY A 270 9.72 -19.96 27.56
N VAL A 271 10.71 -19.39 26.84
CA VAL A 271 11.42 -20.10 25.76
C VAL A 271 12.93 -20.03 25.95
N HIS A 272 13.67 -20.99 25.38
CA HIS A 272 15.11 -21.14 25.57
C HIS A 272 15.89 -20.38 24.50
N LEU A 273 16.00 -19.06 24.68
CA LEU A 273 16.90 -18.24 23.87
C LEU A 273 18.34 -18.38 24.39
N ASN A 274 19.31 -18.63 23.52
CA ASN A 274 20.70 -18.89 23.92
C ASN A 274 21.43 -17.58 24.29
N TRP A 275 21.32 -17.18 25.56
CA TRP A 275 21.99 -16.00 26.11
C TRP A 275 23.52 -16.18 26.23
N ASP A 276 23.97 -17.36 26.66
CA ASP A 276 25.40 -17.67 26.83
C ASP A 276 26.24 -17.45 25.56
N LEU A 277 25.67 -17.73 24.38
CA LEU A 277 26.35 -17.44 23.11
C LEU A 277 26.54 -15.94 22.92
N LEU A 278 25.53 -15.15 23.25
CA LEU A 278 25.54 -13.72 23.04
C LEU A 278 26.54 -13.03 23.97
N GLU A 279 26.58 -13.41 25.25
CA GLU A 279 27.60 -12.94 26.20
C GLU A 279 29.01 -13.24 25.69
N LYS A 280 29.26 -14.48 25.23
CA LYS A 280 30.58 -14.87 24.69
C LYS A 280 30.98 -14.06 23.46
N VAL A 281 30.02 -13.69 22.61
CA VAL A 281 30.27 -12.86 21.42
C VAL A 281 30.60 -11.42 21.83
N TRP A 282 29.84 -10.85 22.76
CA TRP A 282 30.09 -9.52 23.31
C TRP A 282 31.46 -9.43 24.01
N ASP A 283 31.77 -10.40 24.89
CA ASP A 283 33.06 -10.49 25.60
C ASP A 283 34.26 -10.64 24.64
N ALA A 284 34.05 -11.26 23.47
CA ALA A 284 35.09 -11.43 22.47
C ALA A 284 35.32 -10.16 21.63
N GLY A 285 34.39 -9.21 21.63
CA GLY A 285 34.44 -8.00 20.80
C GLY A 285 34.08 -8.23 19.33
N GLY A 286 33.58 -9.41 18.97
CA GLY A 286 33.25 -9.75 17.60
C GLY A 286 32.89 -11.22 17.39
N TYR A 287 32.35 -11.52 16.22
CA TYR A 287 32.00 -12.89 15.86
C TYR A 287 32.18 -13.18 14.37
N ARG A 288 32.14 -14.47 14.03
CA ARG A 288 32.13 -14.94 12.66
C ARG A 288 31.11 -16.05 12.47
N TRP A 289 30.42 -16.02 11.34
CA TRP A 289 29.57 -17.11 10.90
C TRP A 289 30.38 -18.28 10.31
N GLN A 290 30.18 -19.49 10.84
CA GLN A 290 30.72 -20.73 10.27
C GLN A 290 29.71 -21.41 9.36
N ALA A 291 29.78 -21.15 8.05
CA ALA A 291 28.83 -21.67 7.06
C ALA A 291 28.64 -23.20 7.10
N LYS A 292 29.72 -23.98 7.31
CA LYS A 292 29.63 -25.45 7.37
C LYS A 292 28.86 -25.96 8.60
N LYS A 293 29.04 -25.31 9.75
CA LYS A 293 28.40 -25.71 11.01
C LYS A 293 27.07 -25.00 11.27
N ARG A 294 26.76 -23.99 10.46
CA ARG A 294 25.61 -23.09 10.64
C ARG A 294 25.55 -22.52 12.07
N GLN A 295 26.70 -22.04 12.55
CA GLN A 295 26.86 -21.52 13.90
C GLN A 295 27.72 -20.25 13.90
N PHE A 296 27.37 -19.31 14.77
CA PHE A 296 28.23 -18.19 15.10
C PHE A 296 29.29 -18.62 16.10
N VAL A 297 30.50 -18.13 15.90
CA VAL A 297 31.58 -18.29 16.88
C VAL A 297 32.14 -16.92 17.27
N PRO A 298 32.43 -16.71 18.56
CA PRO A 298 33.17 -15.53 18.99
C PRO A 298 34.56 -15.50 18.35
N VAL A 299 35.03 -14.31 18.00
CA VAL A 299 36.38 -14.07 17.46
C VAL A 299 36.96 -12.84 18.15
N LYS A 300 38.20 -12.95 18.62
CA LYS A 300 38.98 -11.84 19.18
C LYS A 300 39.82 -11.17 18.10
#